data_AF-A0A950TE38-F1
#
_entry.id   AF-A0A950TE38-F1
#
_cell.length_a   1.000
_cell.length_b   1.000
_cell.length_c   1.000
_cell.angle_alpha   90.00
_cell.angle_beta   90.00
_cell.angle_gamma   90.00
#
_symmetry.space_group_name_H-M   'P 1'
#
loop_
_entity.id
_entity.type
_entity.pdbx_description
1 polymer ?
#
loop_
_entity_poly.entity_id
_entity_poly.type
_entity_poly.pdbx_seq_one_letter_code
_entity_poly.pdbx_strand_id
1 'polypeptide(L)'
;DGRTAQFPLAPMSVAQFHRRFRDLIGSIGGPAKLDGRPNEVPNPIPFEEDRAERPYAADAVTRFFHALVATDQVFKRFRTGYLGKVSPVHLFWGSFDLAVTRFSGRSAPRHPGGIPALPDAVTREAYSHEVSSAGFWPGGGGVDFPAFYSYAYPAPNGFADARPGPDGAYFDKRLGEFLLPYDAVRRASTPEAALMSFLSSTYQAAADLGGWDRAALECPLGLPGRPRQV
;
A
#
# COMPACT_ATOMS: atom_id res chain seq x y z
N ASP A 1 -30.28 -5.99 -15.95
CA ASP A 1 -31.01 -7.16 -15.42
C ASP A 1 -30.63 -7.50 -13.98
N GLY A 2 -29.56 -6.91 -13.41
CA GLY A 2 -29.24 -7.04 -11.97
C GLY A 2 -28.70 -8.41 -11.56
N ARG A 3 -28.26 -9.23 -12.54
CA ARG A 3 -27.75 -10.58 -12.28
C ARG A 3 -26.53 -10.55 -11.37
N THR A 4 -26.52 -11.48 -10.43
CA THR A 4 -25.42 -11.70 -9.48
C THR A 4 -25.04 -13.17 -9.50
N ALA A 5 -23.74 -13.47 -9.48
CA ALA A 5 -23.23 -14.83 -9.42
C ALA A 5 -21.99 -14.84 -8.51
N GLN A 6 -21.84 -15.88 -7.68
CA GLN A 6 -20.78 -15.97 -6.66
C GLN A 6 -20.37 -17.42 -6.41
N PHE A 7 -19.15 -17.62 -5.90
CA PHE A 7 -18.72 -18.89 -5.31
C PHE A 7 -17.84 -18.64 -4.08
N PRO A 8 -17.84 -19.54 -3.08
CA PRO A 8 -17.02 -19.37 -1.89
C PRO A 8 -15.53 -19.57 -2.20
N LEU A 9 -14.68 -18.75 -1.59
CA LEU A 9 -13.25 -19.03 -1.50
C LEU A 9 -13.05 -20.23 -0.57
N ALA A 10 -12.17 -21.14 -0.98
CA ALA A 10 -11.86 -22.40 -0.33
C ALA A 10 -10.45 -22.84 -0.80
N PRO A 11 -9.85 -23.89 -0.22
CA PRO A 11 -8.62 -24.44 -0.75
C PRO A 11 -8.80 -24.82 -2.23
N MET A 12 -7.97 -24.23 -3.09
CA MET A 12 -7.96 -24.48 -4.53
C MET A 12 -6.67 -23.97 -5.16
N SER A 13 -6.34 -24.50 -6.33
CA SER A 13 -5.31 -23.92 -7.20
C SER A 13 -5.75 -22.59 -7.84
N VAL A 14 -4.76 -21.77 -8.24
CA VAL A 14 -5.01 -20.52 -8.98
C VAL A 14 -5.71 -20.82 -10.32
N ALA A 15 -5.34 -21.91 -11.01
CA ALA A 15 -5.99 -22.35 -12.23
C ALA A 15 -7.48 -22.68 -12.04
N GLN A 16 -7.83 -23.30 -10.91
CA GLN A 16 -9.23 -23.56 -10.59
C GLN A 16 -10.00 -22.28 -10.27
N PHE A 17 -9.42 -21.38 -9.47
CA PHE A 17 -10.03 -20.06 -9.19
C PHE A 17 -10.26 -19.28 -10.49
N HIS A 18 -9.23 -19.19 -11.34
CA HIS A 18 -9.26 -18.45 -12.61
C HIS A 18 -10.36 -18.94 -13.54
N ARG A 19 -10.49 -20.26 -13.74
CA ARG A 19 -11.59 -20.83 -14.54
C ARG A 19 -12.96 -20.47 -13.98
N ARG A 20 -13.19 -20.73 -12.69
CA ARG A 20 -14.49 -20.46 -12.05
C ARG A 20 -14.85 -18.97 -12.11
N PHE A 21 -13.88 -18.09 -11.94
CA PHE A 21 -14.08 -16.65 -12.03
C PHE A 21 -14.45 -16.20 -13.45
N ARG A 22 -13.76 -16.72 -14.47
CA ARG A 22 -14.10 -16.46 -15.88
C ARG A 22 -15.49 -16.99 -16.25
N ASP A 23 -15.84 -18.18 -15.77
CA ASP A 23 -17.18 -18.77 -15.98
C ASP A 23 -18.27 -17.91 -15.33
N LEU A 24 -18.05 -17.40 -14.11
CA LEU A 24 -18.97 -16.48 -13.46
C LEU A 24 -19.18 -15.20 -14.29
N ILE A 25 -18.09 -14.56 -14.75
CA ILE A 25 -18.17 -13.35 -15.59
C ILE A 25 -18.99 -13.63 -16.85
N GLY A 26 -18.73 -14.76 -17.53
CA GLY A 26 -19.48 -15.16 -18.71
C GLY A 26 -20.96 -15.41 -18.43
N SER A 27 -21.28 -16.05 -17.30
CA SER A 27 -22.66 -16.37 -16.90
C SER A 27 -23.55 -15.13 -16.69
N ILE A 28 -22.95 -14.00 -16.32
CA ILE A 28 -23.65 -12.71 -16.15
C ILE A 28 -23.54 -11.82 -17.40
N GLY A 29 -22.95 -12.33 -18.50
CA GLY A 29 -22.84 -11.63 -19.79
C GLY A 29 -21.64 -10.69 -19.91
N GLY A 30 -20.67 -10.76 -19.00
CA GLY A 30 -19.44 -9.97 -19.07
C GLY A 30 -18.37 -10.61 -19.98
N PRO A 31 -17.45 -9.82 -20.57
CA PRO A 31 -16.30 -10.37 -21.29
C PRO A 31 -15.24 -10.85 -20.30
N ALA A 32 -15.02 -12.17 -20.24
CA ALA A 32 -13.98 -12.80 -19.40
C ALA A 32 -12.57 -12.76 -20.03
N LYS A 33 -12.16 -11.59 -20.54
CA LYS A 33 -10.83 -11.37 -21.14
C LYS A 33 -9.87 -10.82 -20.08
N LEU A 34 -8.88 -11.61 -19.71
CA LEU A 34 -7.81 -11.28 -18.76
C LEU A 34 -6.47 -11.62 -19.42
N ASP A 35 -5.40 -10.92 -19.07
CA ASP A 35 -4.04 -11.20 -19.58
C ASP A 35 -3.56 -12.61 -19.22
N GLY A 36 -3.99 -13.12 -18.06
CA GLY A 36 -3.73 -14.49 -17.62
C GLY A 36 -2.37 -14.70 -16.95
N ARG A 37 -1.54 -13.65 -16.81
CA ARG A 37 -0.24 -13.72 -16.11
C ARG A 37 -0.20 -12.84 -14.86
N PRO A 38 0.45 -13.30 -13.77
CA PRO A 38 0.69 -12.46 -12.60
C PRO A 38 1.76 -11.40 -12.87
N ASN A 39 1.58 -10.23 -12.25
CA ASN A 39 2.60 -9.17 -12.17
C ASN A 39 3.26 -9.17 -10.79
N GLU A 40 4.46 -8.60 -10.69
CA GLU A 40 5.17 -8.36 -9.40
C GLU A 40 5.50 -9.63 -8.58
N VAL A 41 5.43 -10.81 -9.19
CA VAL A 41 5.80 -12.10 -8.57
C VAL A 41 7.05 -12.66 -9.26
N PRO A 42 8.05 -13.15 -8.51
CA PRO A 42 9.21 -13.81 -9.10
C PRO A 42 8.79 -15.13 -9.77
N ASN A 43 9.32 -15.40 -10.96
CA ASN A 43 9.03 -16.61 -11.76
C ASN A 43 7.52 -16.86 -11.95
N PRO A 44 6.80 -15.93 -12.61
CA PRO A 44 5.33 -15.99 -12.70
C PRO A 44 4.86 -17.22 -13.48
N ILE A 45 4.02 -18.05 -12.85
CA ILE A 45 3.30 -19.13 -13.53
C ILE A 45 1.98 -18.55 -14.07
N PRO A 46 1.65 -18.75 -15.37
CA PRO A 46 0.35 -18.34 -15.91
C PRO A 46 -0.81 -18.90 -15.08
N PHE A 47 -1.86 -18.11 -14.89
CA PHE A 47 -2.96 -18.49 -13.99
C PHE A 47 -3.60 -19.81 -14.36
N GLU A 48 -3.74 -20.13 -15.66
CA GLU A 48 -4.33 -21.40 -16.13
C GLU A 48 -3.43 -22.63 -15.92
N GLU A 49 -2.13 -22.41 -15.74
CA GLU A 49 -1.10 -23.44 -15.55
C GLU A 49 -0.77 -23.68 -14.07
N ASP A 50 -1.06 -22.71 -13.21
CA ASP A 50 -0.81 -22.81 -11.78
C ASP A 50 -1.83 -23.71 -11.08
N ARG A 51 -1.51 -25.01 -11.09
CA ARG A 51 -2.31 -26.11 -10.55
C ARG A 51 -1.93 -26.51 -9.12
N ALA A 52 -1.02 -25.78 -8.48
CA ALA A 52 -0.64 -26.09 -7.10
C ALA A 52 -1.80 -25.78 -6.14
N GLU A 53 -2.20 -26.77 -5.36
CA GLU A 53 -3.23 -26.61 -4.33
C GLU A 53 -2.74 -25.67 -3.22
N ARG A 54 -3.59 -24.73 -2.81
CA ARG A 54 -3.28 -23.73 -1.79
C ARG A 54 -4.32 -23.77 -0.69
N PRO A 55 -3.90 -23.71 0.59
CA PRO A 55 -4.85 -23.61 1.68
C PRO A 55 -5.58 -22.26 1.64
N TYR A 56 -6.82 -22.24 2.14
CA TYR A 56 -7.55 -21.02 2.40
C TYR A 56 -7.85 -20.92 3.90
N ALA A 57 -7.13 -20.03 4.58
CA ALA A 57 -7.31 -19.78 6.01
C ALA A 57 -8.30 -18.62 6.21
N ALA A 58 -9.61 -18.93 6.22
CA ALA A 58 -10.67 -17.93 6.33
C ALA A 58 -10.46 -16.98 7.52
N ASP A 59 -10.12 -17.50 8.70
CA ASP A 59 -9.86 -16.69 9.89
C ASP A 59 -8.70 -15.70 9.70
N ALA A 60 -7.65 -16.09 8.97
CA ALA A 60 -6.53 -15.20 8.67
C ALA A 60 -6.95 -14.07 7.72
N VAL A 61 -7.77 -14.40 6.72
CA VAL A 61 -8.33 -13.41 5.78
C VAL A 61 -9.25 -12.42 6.51
N THR A 62 -10.08 -12.88 7.43
CA THR A 62 -10.93 -12.01 8.26
C THR A 62 -10.10 -11.09 9.15
N ARG A 63 -9.04 -11.60 9.80
CA ARG A 63 -8.13 -10.76 10.60
C ARG A 63 -7.42 -9.72 9.73
N PHE A 64 -6.97 -10.11 8.54
CA PHE A 64 -6.37 -9.18 7.59
C PHE A 64 -7.36 -8.10 7.16
N PHE A 65 -8.60 -8.45 6.83
CA PHE A 65 -9.66 -7.49 6.52
C PHE A 65 -9.88 -6.48 7.66
N HIS A 66 -9.97 -6.95 8.91
CA HIS A 66 -10.10 -6.03 10.06
C HIS A 66 -8.88 -5.11 10.22
N ALA A 67 -7.66 -5.61 9.98
CA ALA A 67 -6.45 -4.79 9.99
C ALA A 67 -6.47 -3.73 8.89
N LEU A 68 -6.93 -4.07 7.68
CA LEU A 68 -7.08 -3.13 6.57
C LEU A 68 -8.11 -2.04 6.89
N VAL A 69 -9.29 -2.40 7.42
CA VAL A 69 -10.34 -1.44 7.78
C VAL A 69 -9.85 -0.46 8.86
N ALA A 70 -9.17 -0.96 9.90
CA ALA A 70 -8.60 -0.10 10.94
C ALA A 70 -7.50 0.83 10.39
N THR A 71 -6.62 0.31 9.53
CA THR A 71 -5.54 1.09 8.91
C THR A 71 -6.10 2.17 7.97
N ASP A 72 -7.09 1.82 7.16
CA ASP A 72 -7.75 2.74 6.22
C ASP A 72 -8.31 3.98 6.91
N GLN A 73 -8.88 3.84 8.11
CA GLN A 73 -9.37 4.97 8.90
C GLN A 73 -8.24 5.94 9.28
N VAL A 74 -7.11 5.42 9.76
CA VAL A 74 -5.94 6.24 10.13
C VAL A 74 -5.33 6.89 8.89
N PHE A 75 -5.20 6.15 7.78
CA PHE A 75 -4.66 6.69 6.53
C PHE A 75 -5.56 7.77 5.97
N LYS A 76 -6.89 7.58 5.96
CA LYS A 76 -7.84 8.62 5.55
C LYS A 76 -7.73 9.87 6.40
N ARG A 77 -7.58 9.73 7.73
CA ARG A 77 -7.32 10.87 8.62
C ARG A 77 -5.99 11.53 8.30
N PHE A 78 -4.92 10.77 8.09
CA PHE A 78 -3.61 11.29 7.73
C PHE A 78 -3.68 12.14 6.45
N ARG A 79 -4.45 11.71 5.43
CA ARG A 79 -4.66 12.49 4.19
C ARG A 79 -5.25 13.87 4.42
N THR A 80 -6.06 14.05 5.46
CA THR A 80 -6.76 15.33 5.68
C THR A 80 -5.85 16.49 6.06
N GLY A 81 -4.65 16.21 6.57
CA GLY A 81 -3.65 17.25 6.90
C GLY A 81 -2.77 17.67 5.72
N TYR A 82 -3.20 17.41 4.49
CA TYR A 82 -2.45 17.71 3.27
C TYR A 82 -3.35 18.41 2.24
N LEU A 83 -2.87 19.54 1.71
CA LEU A 83 -3.55 20.37 0.72
C LEU A 83 -3.16 20.01 -0.71
N GLY A 84 -1.96 19.46 -0.90
CA GLY A 84 -1.46 19.01 -2.21
C GLY A 84 -2.12 17.72 -2.71
N LYS A 85 -1.64 17.22 -3.85
CA LYS A 85 -2.08 15.93 -4.38
C LYS A 85 -1.73 14.82 -3.38
N VAL A 86 -2.72 13.98 -3.08
CA VAL A 86 -2.58 12.78 -2.25
C VAL A 86 -3.43 11.66 -2.84
N SER A 87 -2.86 10.46 -2.96
CA SER A 87 -3.59 9.30 -3.49
C SER A 87 -4.80 8.97 -2.62
N PRO A 88 -5.86 8.33 -3.14
CA PRO A 88 -6.78 7.58 -2.29
C PRO A 88 -6.01 6.52 -1.48
N VAL A 89 -6.59 6.09 -0.36
CA VAL A 89 -6.13 4.84 0.26
C VAL A 89 -6.51 3.69 -0.67
N HIS A 90 -5.52 2.92 -1.14
CA HIS A 90 -5.73 1.86 -2.12
C HIS A 90 -4.93 0.61 -1.79
N LEU A 91 -5.43 -0.54 -2.23
CA LEU A 91 -4.75 -1.82 -2.15
C LEU A 91 -4.06 -2.11 -3.49
N PHE A 92 -2.75 -2.30 -3.47
CA PHE A 92 -2.01 -2.83 -4.60
C PHE A 92 -2.05 -4.35 -4.57
N TRP A 93 -2.46 -4.98 -5.67
CA TRP A 93 -2.58 -6.43 -5.75
C TRP A 93 -1.26 -7.16 -6.00
N GLY A 94 -0.28 -6.49 -6.63
CA GLY A 94 1.02 -7.09 -6.94
C GLY A 94 1.88 -7.26 -5.69
N SER A 95 2.19 -6.14 -5.03
CA SER A 95 2.86 -6.07 -3.72
C SER A 95 1.99 -6.50 -2.54
N PHE A 96 0.66 -6.60 -2.72
CA PHE A 96 -0.33 -7.01 -1.72
C PHE A 96 -0.34 -6.15 -0.45
N ASP A 97 -0.30 -4.83 -0.65
CA ASP A 97 -0.22 -3.84 0.41
C ASP A 97 -1.24 -2.71 0.26
N LEU A 98 -1.59 -2.10 1.39
CA LEU A 98 -2.40 -0.88 1.45
C LEU A 98 -1.47 0.33 1.44
N ALA A 99 -1.75 1.33 0.62
CA ALA A 99 -0.88 2.51 0.50
C ALA A 99 -1.64 3.85 0.54
N VAL A 100 -0.91 4.88 0.99
CA VAL A 100 -1.27 6.29 0.89
C VAL A 100 -0.03 7.12 0.56
N THR A 101 -0.13 7.98 -0.45
CA THR A 101 1.03 8.67 -1.02
C THR A 101 0.75 10.17 -1.15
N ARG A 102 1.63 10.99 -0.59
CA ARG A 102 1.64 12.45 -0.74
C ARG A 102 2.67 12.86 -1.79
N PHE A 103 2.35 13.88 -2.56
CA PHE A 103 3.19 14.38 -3.65
C PHE A 103 3.63 15.81 -3.36
N SER A 104 4.91 16.13 -3.59
CA SER A 104 5.42 17.51 -3.41
C SER A 104 4.90 18.48 -4.48
N GLY A 105 4.51 17.94 -5.64
CA GLY A 105 4.17 18.70 -6.84
C GLY A 105 5.37 18.94 -7.78
N ARG A 106 6.61 18.66 -7.34
CA ARG A 106 7.80 18.71 -8.20
C ARG A 106 8.02 17.39 -8.93
N SER A 107 8.60 17.45 -10.12
CA SER A 107 9.01 16.25 -10.88
C SER A 107 10.16 15.53 -10.16
N ALA A 108 10.16 14.20 -10.24
CA ALA A 108 11.27 13.36 -9.77
C ALA A 108 12.21 12.99 -10.94
N PRO A 109 13.45 12.57 -10.65
CA PRO A 109 14.27 11.86 -11.62
C PRO A 109 13.53 10.63 -12.17
N ARG A 110 13.92 10.18 -13.38
CA ARG A 110 13.30 9.00 -13.99
C ARG A 110 13.59 7.75 -13.15
N HIS A 111 12.55 7.01 -12.78
CA HIS A 111 12.69 5.74 -12.06
C HIS A 111 13.52 4.72 -12.85
N PRO A 112 14.51 4.05 -12.22
CA PRO A 112 15.39 3.11 -12.91
C PRO A 112 14.60 1.97 -13.57
N GLY A 113 13.53 1.51 -12.92
CA GLY A 113 12.72 0.37 -13.37
C GLY A 113 13.25 -0.94 -12.79
N GLY A 114 12.99 -2.06 -13.47
CA GLY A 114 13.53 -3.37 -13.08
C GLY A 114 12.76 -4.09 -11.99
N ILE A 115 11.51 -3.70 -11.72
CA ILE A 115 10.63 -4.45 -10.82
C ILE A 115 10.21 -5.75 -11.54
N PRO A 116 10.36 -6.95 -10.91
CA PRO A 116 10.05 -8.21 -11.55
C PRO A 116 8.62 -8.27 -12.10
N ALA A 117 8.47 -8.69 -13.36
CA ALA A 117 7.17 -8.83 -14.02
C ALA A 117 6.28 -7.56 -13.95
N LEU A 118 6.88 -6.37 -13.91
CA LEU A 118 6.19 -5.08 -14.01
C LEU A 118 6.83 -4.24 -15.13
N PRO A 119 6.08 -3.78 -16.15
CA PRO A 119 6.65 -2.95 -17.19
C PRO A 119 7.22 -1.64 -16.63
N ASP A 120 8.46 -1.31 -16.97
CA ASP A 120 9.14 -0.08 -16.53
C ASP A 120 8.32 1.20 -16.78
N ALA A 121 7.53 1.23 -17.85
CA ALA A 121 6.68 2.37 -18.18
C ALA A 121 5.65 2.66 -17.08
N VAL A 122 5.11 1.60 -16.45
CA VAL A 122 4.16 1.73 -15.33
C VAL A 122 4.86 2.33 -14.11
N THR A 123 6.03 1.79 -13.74
CA THR A 123 6.79 2.32 -12.59
C THR A 123 7.24 3.78 -12.83
N ARG A 124 7.71 4.10 -14.04
CA ARG A 124 8.15 5.47 -14.37
C ARG A 124 7.01 6.47 -14.37
N GLU A 125 5.80 6.06 -14.75
CA GLU A 125 4.61 6.89 -14.63
C GLU A 125 4.23 7.10 -13.16
N ALA A 126 4.19 6.01 -12.38
CA ALA A 126 3.82 6.04 -10.96
C ALA A 126 4.76 6.92 -10.12
N TYR A 127 6.04 6.98 -10.49
CA TYR A 127 7.10 7.73 -9.79
C TYR A 127 7.60 8.94 -10.59
N SER A 128 6.74 9.56 -11.41
CA SER A 128 7.09 10.74 -12.21
C SER A 128 7.31 12.02 -11.38
N HIS A 129 6.78 12.07 -10.17
CA HIS A 129 6.86 13.20 -9.25
C HIS A 129 7.43 12.76 -7.90
N GLU A 130 7.95 13.71 -7.13
CA GLU A 130 8.47 13.38 -5.80
C GLU A 130 7.33 12.94 -4.88
N VAL A 131 7.56 11.84 -4.17
CA VAL A 131 6.57 11.24 -3.28
C VAL A 131 7.13 10.96 -1.90
N SER A 132 6.22 11.00 -0.92
CA SER A 132 6.34 10.36 0.38
C SER A 132 5.17 9.37 0.45
N SER A 133 5.52 8.09 0.44
CA SER A 133 4.56 6.99 0.47
C SER A 133 4.63 6.29 1.82
N ALA A 134 3.49 5.80 2.29
CA ALA A 134 3.41 4.95 3.45
C ALA A 134 2.33 3.90 3.24
N GLY A 135 2.50 2.74 3.85
CA GLY A 135 1.57 1.66 3.67
C GLY A 135 1.63 0.56 4.71
N PHE A 136 0.95 -0.55 4.43
CA PHE A 136 0.85 -1.72 5.29
C PHE A 136 0.80 -2.99 4.44
N TRP A 137 1.69 -3.95 4.75
CA TRP A 137 1.62 -5.31 4.21
C TRP A 137 1.42 -6.33 5.33
N PRO A 138 0.73 -7.46 5.05
CA PRO A 138 0.58 -8.55 6.02
C PRO A 138 1.86 -9.41 6.19
N GLY A 139 2.89 -9.16 5.38
CA GLY A 139 4.13 -9.94 5.26
C GLY A 139 4.46 -10.23 3.80
N GLY A 140 5.68 -10.69 3.50
CA GLY A 140 6.08 -11.06 2.13
C GLY A 140 6.76 -9.95 1.31
N GLY A 141 6.82 -8.71 1.83
CA GLY A 141 7.54 -7.55 1.26
C GLY A 141 9.02 -7.48 1.69
N GLY A 142 9.71 -8.61 1.69
CA GLY A 142 11.09 -8.72 2.21
C GLY A 142 11.21 -8.87 3.73
N VAL A 143 10.09 -8.78 4.47
CA VAL A 143 10.00 -9.16 5.89
C VAL A 143 8.92 -10.21 6.12
N ASP A 144 9.13 -11.08 7.12
CA ASP A 144 8.24 -12.21 7.44
C ASP A 144 7.17 -11.88 8.50
N PHE A 145 6.93 -10.59 8.75
CA PHE A 145 5.93 -10.11 9.70
C PHE A 145 5.11 -8.95 9.11
N PRO A 146 3.86 -8.76 9.57
CA PRO A 146 3.07 -7.61 9.16
C PRO A 146 3.69 -6.31 9.65
N ALA A 147 3.83 -5.32 8.78
CA ALA A 147 4.47 -4.06 9.10
C ALA A 147 3.81 -2.91 8.35
N PHE A 148 3.83 -1.74 8.99
CA PHE A 148 3.69 -0.48 8.30
C PHE A 148 5.04 -0.07 7.73
N TYR A 149 5.02 0.56 6.56
CA TYR A 149 6.23 1.02 5.90
C TYR A 149 6.10 2.49 5.50
N SER A 150 7.23 3.16 5.25
CA SER A 150 7.25 4.47 4.63
C SER A 150 8.56 4.74 3.90
N TYR A 151 8.48 5.30 2.71
CA TYR A 151 9.63 5.67 1.89
C TYR A 151 9.38 7.00 1.16
N ALA A 152 10.46 7.56 0.62
CA ALA A 152 10.41 8.72 -0.26
C ALA A 152 11.06 8.38 -1.60
N TYR A 153 10.52 8.92 -2.70
CA TYR A 153 11.16 8.84 -4.00
C TYR A 153 11.23 10.24 -4.66
N PRO A 154 12.43 10.72 -5.05
CA PRO A 154 13.73 10.15 -4.66
C PRO A 154 13.90 10.25 -3.13
N ALA A 155 14.66 9.32 -2.53
CA ALA A 155 14.98 9.41 -1.12
C ALA A 155 15.93 10.61 -0.88
N PRO A 156 15.55 11.60 -0.05
CA PRO A 156 16.41 12.76 0.20
C PRO A 156 17.63 12.38 1.05
N ASN A 157 18.70 13.16 0.93
CA ASN A 157 19.91 12.94 1.72
C ASN A 157 19.60 13.00 3.23
N GLY A 158 20.13 12.04 3.99
CA GLY A 158 19.89 11.92 5.43
C GLY A 158 18.55 11.28 5.82
N PHE A 159 17.70 10.90 4.84
CA PHE A 159 16.40 10.29 5.14
C PHE A 159 16.53 9.02 5.97
N ALA A 160 17.47 8.14 5.62
CA ALA A 160 17.74 6.90 6.33
C ALA A 160 18.24 7.09 7.78
N ASP A 161 18.76 8.27 8.11
CA ASP A 161 19.30 8.61 9.43
C ASP A 161 18.24 9.25 10.35
N ALA A 162 17.06 9.59 9.81
CA ALA A 162 15.96 10.10 10.60
C ALA A 162 15.47 9.05 11.62
N ARG A 163 14.99 9.53 12.75
CA ARG A 163 14.47 8.70 13.85
C ARG A 163 12.98 8.97 14.03
N PRO A 164 12.13 8.46 13.12
CA PRO A 164 10.69 8.63 13.26
C PRO A 164 10.19 7.92 14.52
N GLY A 165 9.15 8.48 15.13
CA GLY A 165 8.38 7.78 16.15
C GLY A 165 7.38 6.84 15.50
N PRO A 166 6.67 5.99 16.27
CA PRO A 166 6.85 5.71 17.68
C PRO A 166 8.07 4.79 17.92
N ASP A 167 8.34 4.45 19.19
CA ASP A 167 9.32 3.42 19.53
C ASP A 167 9.05 2.12 18.76
N GLY A 168 10.10 1.55 18.18
CA GLY A 168 10.03 0.37 17.30
C GLY A 168 9.98 0.68 15.81
N ALA A 169 9.85 1.95 15.41
CA ALA A 169 10.12 2.36 14.03
C ALA A 169 11.62 2.35 13.73
N TYR A 170 12.04 1.82 12.59
CA TYR A 170 13.45 1.75 12.18
C TYR A 170 13.60 1.77 10.66
N PHE A 171 14.77 2.16 10.16
CA PHE A 171 15.07 2.11 8.72
C PHE A 171 15.67 0.77 8.33
N ASP A 172 15.06 0.06 7.38
CA ASP A 172 15.61 -1.14 6.77
C ASP A 172 16.43 -0.76 5.53
N LYS A 173 17.76 -0.88 5.61
CA LYS A 173 18.68 -0.50 4.53
C LYS A 173 18.55 -1.35 3.27
N ARG A 174 18.06 -2.59 3.41
CA ARG A 174 17.90 -3.50 2.27
C ARG A 174 16.65 -3.14 1.47
N LEU A 175 15.57 -2.76 2.16
CA LEU A 175 14.36 -2.26 1.51
C LEU A 175 14.48 -0.80 1.07
N GLY A 176 15.25 0.00 1.80
CA GLY A 176 15.34 1.45 1.58
C GLY A 176 14.14 2.21 2.17
N GLU A 177 13.54 1.67 3.22
CA GLU A 177 12.26 2.15 3.78
C GLU A 177 12.29 2.14 5.31
N PHE A 178 11.49 3.00 5.93
CA PHE A 178 11.14 2.87 7.34
C PHE A 178 10.12 1.76 7.52
N LEU A 179 10.31 0.95 8.56
CA LEU A 179 9.38 -0.09 8.99
C LEU A 179 8.92 0.16 10.42
N LEU A 180 7.65 -0.16 10.68
CA LEU A 180 7.08 -0.24 12.02
C LEU A 180 6.27 -1.54 12.12
N PRO A 181 6.70 -2.50 12.97
CA PRO A 181 5.97 -3.75 13.14
C PRO A 181 4.52 -3.51 13.54
N TYR A 182 3.59 -4.20 12.88
CA TYR A 182 2.15 -4.12 13.18
C TYR A 182 1.85 -4.40 14.66
N ASP A 183 2.59 -5.34 15.25
CA ASP A 183 2.44 -5.71 16.65
C ASP A 183 2.84 -4.59 17.62
N ALA A 184 3.77 -3.71 17.25
CA ALA A 184 4.11 -2.54 18.06
C ALA A 184 2.93 -1.57 18.12
N VAL A 185 2.25 -1.34 16.98
CA VAL A 185 1.04 -0.51 16.90
C VAL A 185 -0.13 -1.18 17.64
N ARG A 186 -0.38 -2.46 17.39
CA ARG A 186 -1.50 -3.21 17.96
C ARG A 186 -1.43 -3.29 19.49
N ARG A 187 -0.23 -3.34 20.07
CA ARG A 187 -0.01 -3.42 21.53
C ARG A 187 0.13 -2.05 22.20
N ALA A 188 0.18 -0.96 21.43
CA ALA A 188 0.23 0.38 21.99
C ALA A 188 -1.06 0.69 22.76
N SER A 189 -0.96 1.54 23.78
CA SER A 189 -2.12 2.03 24.54
C SER A 189 -3.10 2.81 23.65
N THR A 190 -2.59 3.49 22.63
CA THR A 190 -3.35 4.24 21.62
C THR A 190 -2.85 3.88 20.20
N PRO A 191 -3.32 2.77 19.61
CA PRO A 191 -2.83 2.27 18.31
C PRO A 191 -2.91 3.30 17.17
N GLU A 192 -4.04 4.02 17.07
CA GLU A 192 -4.23 5.06 16.05
C GLU A 192 -3.21 6.19 16.17
N ALA A 193 -2.89 6.60 17.39
CA ALA A 193 -1.91 7.67 17.64
C ALA A 193 -0.48 7.20 17.36
N ALA A 194 -0.17 5.93 17.67
CA ALA A 194 1.12 5.32 17.34
C ALA A 194 1.32 5.26 15.81
N LEU A 195 0.32 4.80 15.06
CA LEU A 195 0.39 4.79 13.60
C LEU A 195 0.42 6.20 13.02
N MET A 196 -0.37 7.14 13.54
CA MET A 196 -0.31 8.53 13.09
C MET A 196 1.07 9.15 13.34
N SER A 197 1.70 8.86 14.48
CA SER A 197 3.06 9.32 14.79
C SER A 197 4.07 8.82 13.78
N PHE A 198 3.98 7.56 13.36
CA PHE A 198 4.80 6.99 12.29
C PHE A 198 4.59 7.73 10.98
N LEU A 199 3.34 7.79 10.50
CA LEU A 199 3.01 8.44 9.23
C LEU A 199 3.44 9.91 9.20
N SER A 200 3.19 10.65 10.28
CA SER A 200 3.55 12.06 10.37
C SER A 200 5.06 12.27 10.43
N SER A 201 5.79 11.50 11.24
CA SER A 201 7.22 11.71 11.42
C SER A 201 8.06 11.25 10.23
N THR A 202 7.68 10.15 9.55
CA THR A 202 8.36 9.74 8.30
C THR A 202 8.08 10.71 7.16
N TYR A 203 6.85 11.21 7.03
CA TYR A 203 6.52 12.26 6.08
C TYR A 203 7.28 13.57 6.36
N GLN A 204 7.35 14.00 7.62
CA GLN A 204 8.12 15.20 8.00
C GLN A 204 9.59 15.06 7.63
N ALA A 205 10.20 13.90 7.92
CA ALA A 205 11.58 13.63 7.51
C ALA A 205 11.74 13.73 5.98
N ALA A 206 10.81 13.17 5.20
CA ALA A 206 10.85 13.25 3.74
C ALA A 206 10.68 14.69 3.23
N ALA A 207 9.72 15.43 3.78
CA ALA A 207 9.38 16.78 3.34
C ALA A 207 10.45 17.81 3.75
N ASP A 208 10.99 17.72 4.97
CA ASP A 208 12.03 18.62 5.47
C ASP A 208 13.34 18.42 4.73
N LEU A 209 13.82 17.17 4.63
CA LEU A 209 15.08 16.84 3.94
C LEU A 209 14.95 16.99 2.43
N GLY A 210 13.75 16.78 1.88
CA GLY A 210 13.43 17.03 0.48
C GLY A 210 13.23 18.50 0.16
N GLY A 211 13.14 19.40 1.15
CA GLY A 211 12.88 20.82 0.94
C GLY A 211 11.54 21.08 0.24
N TRP A 212 10.48 20.40 0.68
CA TRP A 212 9.12 20.62 0.20
C TRP A 212 8.52 21.89 0.82
N ASP A 213 7.63 22.57 0.09
CA ASP A 213 6.92 23.75 0.61
C ASP A 213 5.79 23.32 1.57
N ARG A 214 6.17 22.94 2.79
CA ARG A 214 5.25 22.44 3.81
C ARG A 214 4.18 23.47 4.18
N ALA A 215 4.50 24.76 4.14
CA ALA A 215 3.53 25.82 4.43
C ALA A 215 2.40 25.86 3.38
N ALA A 216 2.70 25.61 2.10
CA ALA A 216 1.69 25.50 1.05
C ALA A 216 0.99 24.12 1.02
N LEU A 217 1.65 23.07 1.52
CA LEU A 217 1.20 21.69 1.38
C LEU A 217 0.44 21.16 2.61
N GLU A 218 0.61 21.73 3.79
CA GLU A 218 0.05 21.22 5.03
C GLU A 218 -1.13 22.03 5.56
N CYS A 219 -1.98 21.36 6.33
CA CYS A 219 -2.99 22.01 7.15
C CYS A 219 -3.22 21.18 8.43
N PRO A 220 -3.92 21.73 9.44
CA PRO A 220 -4.32 20.93 10.61
C PRO A 220 -5.12 19.69 10.18
N LEU A 221 -4.93 18.57 10.89
CA LEU A 221 -5.71 17.37 10.64
C LEU A 221 -7.22 17.66 10.70
N GLY A 222 -7.93 17.15 9.70
CA GLY A 222 -9.37 17.34 9.56
C GLY A 222 -10.16 16.71 10.70
N LEU A 223 -11.27 17.36 11.03
CA LEU A 223 -12.27 16.84 11.96
C LEU A 223 -13.48 16.35 11.16
N PRO A 224 -13.96 15.11 11.38
CA PRO A 224 -15.13 14.59 10.68
C PRO A 224 -16.33 15.54 10.76
N GLY A 225 -16.95 15.80 9.61
CA GLY A 225 -18.13 16.68 9.50
C GLY A 225 -17.87 18.17 9.69
N ARG A 226 -16.60 18.62 9.80
CA ARG A 226 -16.26 20.04 9.99
C ARG A 226 -15.33 20.53 8.87
N PRO A 227 -15.77 21.48 8.02
CA PRO A 227 -14.89 22.12 7.04
C PRO A 227 -13.73 22.86 7.71
N ARG A 228 -12.56 22.84 7.05
CA ARG A 228 -11.41 23.66 7.44
C ARG A 228 -11.76 25.14 7.29
N GLN A 229 -11.44 25.95 8.31
CA GLN A 229 -11.51 27.42 8.22
C GLN A 229 -10.29 27.93 7.46
N VAL A 230 -10.48 28.89 6.54
CA VAL A 230 -9.44 29.43 5.64
C VAL A 230 -9.28 30.92 5.89
#